data_AF-A0A520QK31-F1
#
_entry.id   AF-A0A520QK31-F1
#
_cell.length_a   1.000
_cell.length_b   1.000
_cell.length_c   1.000
_cell.angle_alpha   90.00
_cell.angle_beta   90.00
_cell.angle_gamma   90.00
#
_symmetry.space_group_name_H-M   'P 1'
#
loop_
_entity.id
_entity.type
_entity.pdbx_description
1 polymer ?
#
loop_
_entity_poly.entity_id
_entity_poly.type
_entity_poly.pdbx_seq_one_letter_code
_entity_poly.pdbx_strand_id
1 'polypeptide(L)'
;MKNKPLIFGLVASALVFGLTCCVGIFSFAFQHHIENAGGGASVGDACDRATDCDVAAGQSCMHDDAGGFCTTRCQTSDVCAPGWVCEGSTITRNGQDRSGGSLCMRPEPGREALQTGRARVTQLTGSVPGVGVGTLCSYRQIAVPTDGPLNSRWEVSCGTTYLYGGGTVGYNPRSDPSWPPGVLADDTGTTGEDGDAALHVEGGQIVVRDDDRGHHRAFEATLQLESP
;
A
#
# COMPACT_ATOMS: atom_id res chain seq x y z
N MET A 1 4.11 -43.89 63.33
CA MET A 1 3.26 -42.79 62.82
C MET A 1 4.20 -41.68 62.32
N LYS A 2 5.00 -41.87 61.26
CA LYS A 2 4.72 -41.89 59.80
C LYS A 2 4.18 -40.56 59.23
N ASN A 3 5.10 -39.87 58.53
CA ASN A 3 4.95 -38.95 57.40
C ASN A 3 4.24 -37.60 57.61
N LYS A 4 4.96 -36.55 58.03
CA LYS A 4 4.49 -35.16 57.94
C LYS A 4 5.46 -34.05 57.45
N PRO A 5 6.76 -34.24 57.16
CA PRO A 5 7.57 -33.11 56.65
C PRO A 5 7.65 -33.01 55.11
N LEU A 6 7.28 -34.06 54.37
CA LEU A 6 7.47 -34.11 52.91
C LEU A 6 6.35 -33.45 52.07
N ILE A 7 5.17 -33.21 52.65
CA ILE A 7 4.02 -32.67 51.90
C ILE A 7 4.08 -31.14 51.79
N PHE A 8 4.60 -30.45 52.80
CA PHE A 8 4.66 -28.98 52.80
C PHE A 8 5.65 -28.40 51.79
N GLY A 9 6.78 -29.08 51.54
CA GLY A 9 7.76 -28.64 50.53
C GLY A 9 7.24 -28.76 49.09
N LEU A 10 6.53 -29.85 48.78
CA LEU A 10 6.00 -30.11 47.43
C LEU A 10 4.84 -29.18 47.04
N VAL A 11 3.97 -28.83 48.00
CA VAL A 11 2.85 -27.92 47.74
C VAL A 11 3.33 -26.47 47.54
N ALA A 12 4.35 -26.04 48.29
CA ALA A 12 4.93 -24.71 48.13
C ALA A 12 5.63 -24.54 46.75
N SER A 13 6.34 -25.56 46.28
CA SER A 13 7.01 -25.52 44.96
C SER A 13 6.02 -25.53 43.79
N ALA A 14 4.92 -26.29 43.89
CA ALA A 14 3.89 -26.31 42.84
C ALA A 14 3.14 -24.97 42.72
N LEU A 15 2.93 -24.26 43.83
CA LEU A 15 2.27 -22.95 43.82
C LEU A 15 3.15 -21.86 43.20
N VAL A 16 4.46 -21.90 43.44
CA VAL A 16 5.42 -20.94 42.87
C VAL A 16 5.62 -21.18 41.37
N PHE A 17 5.68 -22.44 40.91
CA PHE A 17 5.74 -22.77 39.48
C PHE A 17 4.42 -22.45 38.74
N GLY A 18 3.26 -22.67 39.38
CA GLY A 18 1.97 -22.28 38.82
C GLY A 18 1.82 -20.76 38.66
N LEU A 19 2.25 -19.98 39.67
CA LEU A 19 2.20 -18.52 39.60
C LEU A 19 3.16 -17.96 38.55
N THR A 20 4.36 -18.52 38.41
CA THR A 20 5.33 -18.08 37.40
C THR A 20 4.91 -18.45 35.97
N CYS A 21 4.28 -19.60 35.76
CA CYS A 21 3.69 -19.93 34.46
C CYS A 21 2.51 -19.01 34.10
N CYS A 22 1.62 -18.69 35.05
CA CYS A 22 0.54 -17.75 34.82
C CYS A 22 1.06 -16.34 34.52
N VAL A 23 2.06 -15.84 35.26
CA VAL A 23 2.66 -14.52 35.01
C VAL A 23 3.39 -14.51 33.65
N GLY A 24 4.08 -15.60 33.28
CA GLY A 24 4.72 -15.72 31.96
C GLY A 24 3.71 -15.68 30.81
N ILE A 25 2.62 -16.44 30.90
CA ILE A 25 1.57 -16.47 29.87
C ILE A 25 0.83 -15.12 29.81
N PHE A 26 0.58 -14.47 30.95
CA PHE A 26 0.02 -13.11 30.97
C PHE A 26 0.98 -12.09 30.37
N SER A 27 2.29 -12.19 30.61
CA SER A 27 3.29 -11.30 29.99
C SER A 27 3.39 -11.50 28.48
N PHE A 28 3.33 -12.74 27.97
CA PHE A 28 3.33 -13.00 26.52
C PHE A 28 2.02 -12.61 25.84
N ALA A 29 0.87 -12.79 26.50
CA ALA A 29 -0.42 -12.33 25.99
C ALA A 29 -0.56 -10.79 26.05
N PHE A 30 0.06 -10.13 27.03
CA PHE A 30 0.15 -8.66 27.08
C PHE A 30 1.14 -8.11 26.06
N GLN A 31 2.27 -8.76 25.80
CA GLN A 31 3.21 -8.32 24.77
C GLN A 31 2.58 -8.34 23.37
N HIS A 32 1.71 -9.33 23.08
CA HIS A 32 1.00 -9.41 21.81
C HIS A 32 -0.25 -8.50 21.71
N HIS A 33 -0.75 -7.96 22.82
CA HIS A 33 -1.92 -7.06 22.83
C HIS A 33 -1.60 -5.58 23.12
N ILE A 34 -0.37 -5.23 23.57
CA ILE A 34 0.06 -3.83 23.73
C ILE A 34 0.72 -3.26 22.45
N GLU A 35 0.53 -3.87 21.28
CA GLU A 35 0.83 -3.17 20.00
C GLU A 35 -0.36 -2.31 19.51
N ASN A 36 -1.50 -2.32 20.21
CA ASN A 36 -2.71 -1.62 19.75
C ASN A 36 -3.32 -0.63 20.77
N ALA A 37 -2.56 -0.21 21.79
CA ALA A 37 -3.05 0.74 22.79
C ALA A 37 -2.17 2.00 22.86
N GLY A 38 -2.35 2.89 21.89
CA GLY A 38 -2.25 4.35 22.05
C GLY A 38 -0.87 4.95 22.29
N GLY A 39 -0.24 5.38 21.20
CA GLY A 39 0.87 6.33 21.21
C GLY A 39 2.01 5.92 20.30
N GLY A 40 1.78 5.93 18.98
CA GLY A 40 2.90 5.80 18.04
C GLY A 40 3.86 6.99 18.16
N ALA A 41 5.05 6.86 17.57
CA ALA A 41 6.04 7.93 17.59
C ALA A 41 5.48 9.21 16.95
N SER A 42 5.96 10.37 17.43
CA SER A 42 5.48 11.69 17.03
C SER A 42 6.25 12.22 15.83
N VAL A 43 5.74 13.32 15.23
CA VAL A 43 6.40 13.97 14.09
C VAL A 43 7.86 14.32 14.42
N GLY A 44 8.78 13.87 13.58
CA GLY A 44 10.23 14.06 13.71
C GLY A 44 10.97 12.88 14.37
N ASP A 45 10.25 11.93 14.95
CA ASP A 45 10.87 10.71 15.49
C ASP A 45 11.31 9.77 14.36
N ALA A 46 12.36 8.99 14.59
CA ALA A 46 12.84 8.01 13.62
C ALA A 46 11.84 6.84 13.46
N CYS A 47 11.73 6.31 12.25
CA CYS A 47 10.87 5.17 11.95
C CYS A 47 11.46 4.34 10.81
N ASP A 48 11.10 3.06 10.74
CA ASP A 48 11.39 2.19 9.59
C ASP A 48 10.09 1.85 8.82
N ARG A 49 8.95 1.86 9.51
CA ARG A 49 7.63 1.52 8.97
C ARG A 49 6.58 2.53 9.42
N ALA A 50 5.51 2.67 8.64
CA ALA A 50 4.39 3.58 8.95
C ALA A 50 3.71 3.29 10.31
N THR A 51 3.70 2.02 10.72
CA THR A 51 3.15 1.57 12.00
C THR A 51 3.96 2.03 13.22
N ASP A 52 5.18 2.51 13.01
CA ASP A 52 6.03 3.02 14.09
C ASP A 52 5.58 4.43 14.53
N CYS A 53 4.87 5.14 13.66
CA CYS A 53 4.35 6.49 13.90
C CYS A 53 2.91 6.47 14.47
N ASP A 54 2.43 7.59 14.99
CA ASP A 54 1.05 7.70 15.46
C ASP A 54 0.03 7.67 14.30
N VAL A 55 -0.36 6.44 13.95
CA VAL A 55 -1.36 6.16 12.91
C VAL A 55 -2.72 6.78 13.24
N ALA A 56 -3.08 6.88 14.52
CA ALA A 56 -4.35 7.48 14.94
C ALA A 56 -4.37 9.00 14.67
N ALA A 57 -3.20 9.64 14.72
CA ALA A 57 -3.00 11.03 14.32
C ALA A 57 -2.77 11.22 12.80
N GLY A 58 -2.88 10.15 11.99
CA GLY A 58 -2.65 10.20 10.54
C GLY A 58 -1.18 10.36 10.15
N GLN A 59 -0.25 9.90 10.99
CA GLN A 59 1.18 9.96 10.69
C GLN A 59 1.64 8.80 9.80
N SER A 60 2.82 8.99 9.21
CA SER A 60 3.43 8.16 8.18
C SER A 60 4.94 8.21 8.31
N CYS A 61 5.62 7.18 7.79
CA CYS A 61 7.08 7.08 7.85
C CYS A 61 7.70 7.45 6.49
N MET A 62 8.23 8.67 6.39
CA MET A 62 8.87 9.16 5.16
C MET A 62 10.38 8.97 5.25
N HIS A 63 11.00 8.52 4.16
CA HIS A 63 12.45 8.30 4.11
C HIS A 63 13.12 9.37 3.26
N ASP A 64 14.20 9.95 3.80
CA ASP A 64 15.14 10.81 3.06
C ASP A 64 16.57 10.24 3.14
N ASP A 65 17.56 11.02 2.68
CA ASP A 65 18.98 10.62 2.68
C ASP A 65 19.56 10.43 4.11
N ALA A 66 18.89 10.94 5.15
CA ALA A 66 19.29 10.81 6.55
C ALA A 66 18.56 9.68 7.31
N GLY A 67 17.51 9.10 6.73
CA GLY A 67 16.75 7.96 7.28
C GLY A 67 15.24 8.17 7.26
N GLY A 68 14.52 7.24 7.88
CA GLY A 68 13.06 7.33 8.04
C GLY A 68 12.66 8.21 9.22
N PHE A 69 11.65 9.05 9.02
CA PHE A 69 11.08 9.89 10.08
C PHE A 69 9.56 10.00 10.00
N CYS A 70 8.93 10.11 11.17
CA CYS A 70 7.50 10.27 11.31
C CYS A 70 7.07 11.67 10.87
N THR A 71 6.05 11.72 10.02
CA THR A 71 5.49 12.96 9.49
C THR A 71 4.00 12.76 9.21
N THR A 72 3.25 13.85 9.09
CA THR A 72 1.85 13.80 8.61
C THR A 72 1.76 13.78 7.09
N ARG A 73 2.91 13.77 6.40
CA ARG A 73 3.00 13.89 4.94
C ARG A 73 3.44 12.60 4.29
N CYS A 74 2.95 12.39 3.09
CA CYS A 74 3.30 11.26 2.26
C CYS A 74 3.69 11.73 0.86
N GLN A 75 4.51 10.91 0.20
CA GLN A 75 4.81 11.02 -1.22
C GLN A 75 4.14 9.90 -2.02
N THR A 76 3.96 8.75 -1.39
CA THR A 76 3.41 7.53 -1.97
C THR A 76 2.61 6.77 -0.89
N SER A 77 1.64 5.93 -1.27
CA SER A 77 0.74 5.28 -0.31
C SER A 77 1.43 4.24 0.60
N ASP A 78 2.60 3.74 0.24
CA ASP A 78 3.42 2.80 1.04
C ASP A 78 3.99 3.42 2.31
N VAL A 79 4.13 4.75 2.37
CA VAL A 79 4.54 5.44 3.62
C VAL A 79 3.40 5.56 4.63
N CYS A 80 2.16 5.31 4.19
CA CYS A 80 0.97 5.40 5.01
C CYS A 80 0.71 4.08 5.75
N ALA A 81 0.00 4.18 6.86
CA ALA A 81 -0.43 2.99 7.60
C ALA A 81 -1.33 2.08 6.74
N PRO A 82 -1.39 0.77 7.01
CA PRO A 82 -2.27 -0.14 6.30
C PRO A 82 -3.72 0.37 6.24
N GLY A 83 -4.29 0.42 5.04
CA GLY A 83 -5.64 0.93 4.79
C GLY A 83 -5.75 2.46 4.67
N TRP A 84 -4.63 3.18 4.68
CA TRP A 84 -4.55 4.61 4.38
C TRP A 84 -3.87 4.80 3.02
N VAL A 85 -4.27 5.86 2.30
CA VAL A 85 -3.72 6.20 0.99
C VAL A 85 -3.07 7.57 1.04
N CYS A 86 -2.00 7.75 0.27
CA CYS A 86 -1.41 9.06 0.11
C CYS A 86 -2.25 9.87 -0.88
N GLU A 87 -3.08 10.76 -0.37
CA GLU A 87 -4.06 11.51 -1.15
C GLU A 87 -4.11 12.97 -0.69
N GLY A 88 -4.57 13.86 -1.56
CA GLY A 88 -4.86 15.25 -1.19
C GLY A 88 -3.83 16.27 -1.68
N SER A 89 -4.41 17.42 -2.02
CA SER A 89 -3.81 18.68 -2.41
C SER A 89 -3.18 19.42 -1.24
N THR A 90 -2.08 20.11 -1.48
CA THR A 90 -1.38 21.03 -0.58
C THR A 90 -2.36 21.83 0.30
N ILE A 91 -2.42 21.54 1.62
CA ILE A 91 -3.18 22.40 2.54
C ILE A 91 -2.44 23.73 2.67
N THR A 92 -2.85 24.74 1.91
CA THR A 92 -2.41 26.12 2.11
C THR A 92 -3.12 26.72 3.31
N ARG A 93 -2.43 26.81 4.46
CA ARG A 93 -2.84 27.76 5.52
C ARG A 93 -2.25 29.13 5.15
N ASN A 94 -3.10 30.12 4.89
CA ASN A 94 -2.73 31.50 4.52
C ASN A 94 -1.97 31.67 3.18
N GLY A 95 -2.24 30.83 2.19
CA GLY A 95 -1.74 31.06 0.82
C GLY A 95 -0.21 31.00 0.65
N GLN A 96 0.53 30.53 1.65
CA GLN A 96 1.95 30.22 1.50
C GLN A 96 2.14 28.72 1.34
N ASP A 97 2.49 28.34 0.12
CA ASP A 97 2.94 27.02 -0.24
C ASP A 97 4.29 26.75 0.45
N ARG A 98 4.31 25.85 1.44
CA ARG A 98 5.53 25.57 2.23
C ARG A 98 5.92 24.10 2.27
N SER A 99 5.34 23.24 1.45
CA SER A 99 5.54 21.81 1.68
C SER A 99 4.95 20.92 0.57
N GLY A 100 5.78 20.51 -0.37
CA GLY A 100 5.42 19.65 -1.50
C GLY A 100 5.21 18.17 -1.13
N GLY A 101 4.25 17.87 -0.24
CA GLY A 101 3.84 16.48 0.06
C GLY A 101 2.35 16.39 0.40
N SER A 102 1.71 15.32 -0.08
CA SER A 102 0.31 14.93 0.18
C SER A 102 0.13 14.43 1.62
N LEU A 103 -1.09 14.05 2.03
CA LEU A 103 -1.37 13.54 3.38
C LEU A 103 -1.82 12.09 3.34
N CYS A 104 -1.49 11.31 4.37
CA CYS A 104 -2.11 9.99 4.53
C CYS A 104 -3.55 10.21 4.98
N MET A 105 -4.49 9.78 4.16
CA MET A 105 -5.92 9.85 4.44
C MET A 105 -6.52 8.45 4.41
N ARG A 106 -7.54 8.22 5.24
CA ARG A 106 -8.37 7.02 5.04
C ARG A 106 -9.16 7.25 3.74
N PRO A 107 -9.08 6.33 2.77
CA PRO A 107 -9.92 6.43 1.59
C PRO A 107 -11.38 6.46 2.04
N GLU A 108 -12.20 7.23 1.34
CA GLU A 108 -13.66 7.18 1.54
C GLU A 108 -14.13 5.71 1.47
N PRO A 109 -15.09 5.29 2.30
CA PRO A 109 -15.61 3.93 2.24
C PRO A 109 -15.95 3.53 0.80
N GLY A 110 -15.31 2.46 0.30
CA GLY A 110 -15.46 2.01 -1.07
C GLY A 110 -14.45 2.55 -2.09
N ARG A 111 -13.47 3.36 -1.70
CA ARG A 111 -12.29 3.79 -2.49
C ARG A 111 -10.97 3.23 -1.97
N GLU A 112 -11.04 2.16 -1.21
CA GLU A 112 -9.86 1.51 -0.62
C GLU A 112 -8.94 0.98 -1.70
N ALA A 113 -7.62 1.13 -1.49
CA ALA A 113 -6.64 0.48 -2.36
C ALA A 113 -6.67 -1.03 -2.09
N LEU A 114 -7.02 -1.80 -3.11
CA LEU A 114 -7.05 -3.27 -3.06
C LEU A 114 -5.64 -3.83 -3.23
N GLN A 115 -4.83 -3.17 -4.04
CA GLN A 115 -3.44 -3.51 -4.27
C GLN A 115 -2.66 -2.24 -4.63
N THR A 116 -1.43 -2.14 -4.14
CA THR A 116 -0.49 -1.08 -4.52
C THR A 116 0.91 -1.68 -4.63
N GLY A 117 1.78 -1.03 -5.38
CA GLY A 117 3.19 -1.38 -5.40
C GLY A 117 4.00 -0.56 -6.40
N ARG A 118 5.24 -0.99 -6.59
CA ARG A 118 6.17 -0.41 -7.54
C ARG A 118 6.46 -1.39 -8.67
N ALA A 119 6.72 -0.83 -9.84
CA ALA A 119 7.13 -1.58 -11.00
C ALA A 119 8.19 -0.79 -11.77
N ARG A 120 9.16 -1.49 -12.36
CA ARG A 120 10.22 -0.88 -13.15
C ARG A 120 10.02 -1.17 -14.61
N VAL A 121 10.07 -0.14 -15.45
CA VAL A 121 10.00 -0.31 -16.91
C VAL A 121 11.20 -1.14 -17.37
N THR A 122 10.96 -2.31 -17.96
CA THR A 122 11.98 -3.21 -18.51
C THR A 122 12.05 -3.13 -20.02
N GLN A 123 10.93 -2.79 -20.67
CA GLN A 123 10.84 -2.58 -22.11
C GLN A 123 9.91 -1.40 -22.41
N LEU A 124 10.28 -0.60 -23.42
CA LEU A 124 9.44 0.47 -23.95
C LEU A 124 9.60 0.52 -25.46
N THR A 125 8.48 0.45 -26.17
CA THR A 125 8.38 0.80 -27.59
C THR A 125 7.50 2.04 -27.74
N GLY A 126 7.76 2.86 -28.75
CA GLY A 126 7.17 4.20 -28.85
C GLY A 126 7.90 5.22 -27.96
N SER A 127 7.23 6.31 -27.61
CA SER A 127 7.80 7.35 -26.75
C SER A 127 6.74 7.92 -25.82
N VAL A 128 7.01 7.87 -24.52
CA VAL A 128 6.19 8.49 -23.49
C VAL A 128 7.05 9.54 -22.75
N PRO A 129 6.62 10.82 -22.66
CA PRO A 129 7.41 11.86 -22.03
C PRO A 129 7.81 11.54 -20.58
N GLY A 130 9.12 11.57 -20.31
CA GLY A 130 9.69 11.32 -18.99
C GLY A 130 9.75 9.85 -18.57
N VAL A 131 9.39 8.92 -19.47
CA VAL A 131 9.41 7.48 -19.19
C VAL A 131 10.37 6.77 -20.13
N GLY A 132 11.26 5.95 -19.56
CA GLY A 132 12.21 5.13 -20.31
C GLY A 132 12.47 3.82 -19.58
N VAL A 133 13.25 2.93 -20.20
CA VAL A 133 13.70 1.71 -19.53
C VAL A 133 14.47 2.06 -18.26
N GLY A 134 14.14 1.38 -17.16
CA GLY A 134 14.68 1.62 -15.83
C GLY A 134 13.87 2.61 -14.99
N THR A 135 12.94 3.37 -15.59
CA THR A 135 12.05 4.27 -14.86
C THR A 135 11.21 3.50 -13.85
N LEU A 136 11.14 4.02 -12.62
CA LEU A 136 10.32 3.49 -11.55
C LEU A 136 8.91 4.07 -11.67
N CYS A 137 7.92 3.19 -11.61
CA CYS A 137 6.51 3.51 -11.70
C CYS A 137 5.78 2.94 -10.48
N SER A 138 4.67 3.57 -10.15
CA SER A 138 3.73 3.13 -9.13
C SER A 138 2.50 2.57 -9.81
N TYR A 139 1.92 1.53 -9.23
CA TYR A 139 0.62 1.03 -9.64
C TYR A 139 -0.31 0.93 -8.44
N ARG A 140 -1.61 1.06 -8.70
CA ARG A 140 -2.64 0.81 -7.71
C ARG A 140 -3.94 0.30 -8.34
N GLN A 141 -4.60 -0.60 -7.63
CA GLN A 141 -5.98 -0.99 -7.86
C GLN A 141 -6.85 -0.38 -6.75
N ILE A 142 -7.88 0.35 -7.14
CA ILE A 142 -8.80 1.07 -6.24
C ILE A 142 -10.16 0.41 -6.33
N ALA A 143 -10.81 0.17 -5.20
CA ALA A 143 -12.20 -0.26 -5.16
C ALA A 143 -13.12 0.81 -5.78
N VAL A 144 -14.12 0.39 -6.54
CA VAL A 144 -15.20 1.27 -7.01
C VAL A 144 -16.49 0.82 -6.34
N PRO A 145 -17.22 1.72 -5.63
CA PRO A 145 -18.44 1.36 -4.92
C PRO A 145 -19.61 1.26 -5.90
N THR A 146 -19.69 0.13 -6.59
CA THR A 146 -20.75 -0.19 -7.55
C THR A 146 -21.08 -1.67 -7.50
N ASP A 147 -22.34 -2.01 -7.77
CA ASP A 147 -22.79 -3.39 -7.98
C ASP A 147 -22.58 -3.87 -9.44
N GLY A 148 -22.11 -2.97 -10.32
CA GLY A 148 -21.80 -3.27 -11.70
C GLY A 148 -20.50 -4.08 -11.88
N PRO A 149 -20.24 -4.58 -13.10
CA PRO A 149 -19.06 -5.40 -13.38
C PRO A 149 -17.75 -4.62 -13.24
N LEU A 150 -17.76 -3.31 -13.52
CA LEU A 150 -16.59 -2.43 -13.42
C LEU A 150 -16.41 -1.90 -11.98
N ASN A 151 -16.10 -2.83 -11.08
CA ASN A 151 -16.05 -2.59 -9.64
C ASN A 151 -14.63 -2.32 -9.09
N SER A 152 -13.64 -2.10 -9.96
CA SER A 152 -12.32 -1.57 -9.59
C SER A 152 -11.80 -0.58 -10.63
N ARG A 153 -10.76 0.17 -10.25
CA ARG A 153 -10.01 1.05 -11.14
C ARG A 153 -8.53 0.80 -10.97
N TRP A 154 -7.83 0.58 -12.08
CA TRP A 154 -6.38 0.46 -12.11
C TRP A 154 -5.74 1.77 -12.55
N GLU A 155 -4.57 2.05 -12.00
CA GLU A 155 -3.74 3.18 -12.39
C GLU A 155 -2.28 2.75 -12.41
N VAL A 156 -1.57 3.19 -13.45
CA VAL A 156 -0.12 2.99 -13.59
C VAL A 156 0.50 4.33 -13.93
N SER A 157 1.42 4.82 -13.10
CA SER A 157 2.07 6.11 -13.30
C SER A 157 3.57 6.06 -13.04
N CYS A 158 4.33 6.80 -13.83
CA CYS A 158 5.77 6.94 -13.68
C CYS A 158 6.06 8.42 -13.37
N GLY A 159 6.24 8.73 -12.08
CA GLY A 159 6.23 10.12 -11.61
C GLY A 159 4.86 10.76 -11.80
N THR A 160 4.80 11.87 -12.54
CA THR A 160 3.53 12.56 -12.86
C THR A 160 2.88 12.08 -14.16
N THR A 161 3.53 11.19 -14.90
CA THR A 161 3.04 10.68 -16.18
C THR A 161 2.21 9.41 -15.96
N TYR A 162 0.91 9.45 -16.26
CA TYR A 162 0.07 8.25 -16.27
C TYR A 162 0.29 7.48 -17.57
N LEU A 163 0.49 6.17 -17.45
CA LEU A 163 0.53 5.22 -18.56
C LEU A 163 -0.84 4.60 -18.80
N TYR A 164 -1.57 4.28 -17.74
CA TYR A 164 -2.92 3.70 -17.79
C TYR A 164 -3.78 4.29 -16.68
N GLY A 165 -5.07 4.49 -16.97
CA GLY A 165 -6.02 4.96 -15.99
C GLY A 165 -5.77 6.41 -15.55
N GLY A 166 -6.24 6.73 -14.35
CA GLY A 166 -6.22 8.07 -13.79
C GLY A 166 -7.43 8.90 -14.21
N GLY A 167 -7.77 9.93 -13.43
CA GLY A 167 -8.91 10.79 -13.73
C GLY A 167 -10.26 10.04 -13.76
N THR A 168 -10.80 9.79 -14.95
CA THR A 168 -12.14 9.19 -15.20
C THR A 168 -12.09 7.90 -16.02
N VAL A 169 -10.91 7.29 -16.18
CA VAL A 169 -10.69 6.04 -16.94
C VAL A 169 -10.01 4.96 -16.08
N GLY A 170 -9.74 3.79 -16.64
CA GLY A 170 -9.03 2.67 -16.00
C GLY A 170 -9.92 1.64 -15.29
N TYR A 171 -11.20 1.61 -15.63
CA TYR A 171 -12.20 0.80 -14.93
C TYR A 171 -12.16 -0.66 -15.38
N ASN A 172 -12.02 -1.58 -14.41
CA ASN A 172 -11.93 -3.02 -14.64
C ASN A 172 -12.77 -3.80 -13.64
N PRO A 173 -13.24 -5.01 -13.98
CA PRO A 173 -13.70 -5.95 -12.96
C PRO A 173 -12.54 -6.31 -12.01
N ARG A 174 -12.85 -6.54 -10.73
CA ARG A 174 -11.87 -7.04 -9.75
C ARG A 174 -11.36 -8.44 -10.09
N SER A 175 -12.16 -9.19 -10.82
CA SER A 175 -11.90 -10.56 -11.25
C SER A 175 -12.85 -10.90 -12.39
N ASP A 176 -12.37 -11.60 -13.40
CA ASP A 176 -13.20 -12.18 -14.45
C ASP A 176 -12.92 -13.69 -14.52
N PRO A 177 -13.94 -14.57 -14.41
CA PRO A 177 -13.75 -16.02 -14.53
C PRO A 177 -13.20 -16.48 -15.89
N SER A 178 -13.27 -15.64 -16.92
CA SER A 178 -12.71 -15.92 -18.25
C SER A 178 -11.22 -15.67 -18.33
N TRP A 179 -10.63 -14.95 -17.37
CA TRP A 179 -9.20 -14.66 -17.37
C TRP A 179 -8.38 -15.91 -17.03
N PRO A 180 -7.20 -16.09 -17.66
CA PRO A 180 -6.25 -17.12 -17.27
C PRO A 180 -5.86 -17.03 -15.78
N PRO A 181 -5.54 -18.16 -15.12
CA PRO A 181 -5.06 -18.15 -13.74
C PRO A 181 -3.82 -17.28 -13.55
N GLY A 182 -3.86 -16.34 -12.60
CA GLY A 182 -2.74 -15.43 -12.30
C GLY A 182 -2.85 -14.05 -12.94
N VAL A 183 -3.83 -13.85 -13.82
CA VAL A 183 -4.19 -12.53 -14.35
C VAL A 183 -4.99 -11.76 -13.28
N LEU A 184 -4.55 -10.53 -13.01
CA LEU A 184 -5.14 -9.63 -12.03
C LEU A 184 -5.98 -8.52 -12.67
N ALA A 185 -5.66 -8.16 -13.90
CA ALA A 185 -6.39 -7.21 -14.73
C ALA A 185 -6.12 -7.52 -16.20
N ASP A 186 -7.16 -7.47 -17.02
CA ASP A 186 -7.04 -7.61 -18.46
C ASP A 186 -8.05 -6.68 -19.14
N ASP A 187 -7.51 -5.59 -19.68
CA ASP A 187 -8.17 -4.59 -20.48
C ASP A 187 -7.49 -4.57 -21.84
N THR A 188 -8.21 -5.03 -22.86
CA THR A 188 -7.65 -5.20 -24.20
C THR A 188 -7.93 -4.00 -25.11
N GLY A 189 -8.84 -3.12 -24.70
CA GLY A 189 -9.23 -1.94 -25.46
C GLY A 189 -8.15 -0.87 -25.41
N THR A 190 -7.91 -0.22 -26.55
CA THR A 190 -7.01 0.95 -26.62
C THR A 190 -7.80 2.23 -26.74
N THR A 191 -7.14 3.40 -26.69
CA THR A 191 -7.84 4.69 -26.63
C THR A 191 -8.76 4.88 -27.83
N GLY A 192 -8.40 4.33 -28.99
CA GLY A 192 -9.25 4.36 -30.17
C GLY A 192 -10.53 3.54 -30.10
N GLU A 193 -10.61 2.57 -29.19
CA GLU A 193 -11.71 1.61 -29.03
C GLU A 193 -12.64 1.99 -27.88
N ASP A 194 -12.11 2.30 -26.69
CA ASP A 194 -12.89 2.57 -25.49
C ASP A 194 -12.49 3.84 -24.71
N GLY A 195 -11.42 4.51 -25.13
CA GLY A 195 -10.99 5.79 -24.57
C GLY A 195 -9.94 5.71 -23.47
N ASP A 196 -9.36 4.53 -23.21
CA ASP A 196 -8.17 4.37 -22.35
C ASP A 196 -7.10 3.50 -23.04
N ALA A 197 -5.86 3.56 -22.56
CA ALA A 197 -4.84 2.61 -22.98
C ALA A 197 -5.27 1.18 -22.57
N ALA A 198 -4.73 0.14 -23.20
CA ALA A 198 -4.91 -1.24 -22.76
C ALA A 198 -3.98 -1.57 -21.58
N LEU A 199 -4.43 -2.45 -20.69
CA LEU A 199 -3.69 -2.93 -19.52
C LEU A 199 -3.75 -4.45 -19.41
N HIS A 200 -2.62 -5.07 -19.16
CA HIS A 200 -2.54 -6.46 -18.75
C HIS A 200 -1.65 -6.60 -17.52
N VAL A 201 -2.13 -7.32 -16.49
CA VAL A 201 -1.38 -7.57 -15.25
C VAL A 201 -1.37 -9.06 -14.96
N GLU A 202 -0.21 -9.69 -15.07
CA GLU A 202 -0.02 -11.13 -14.87
C GLU A 202 1.40 -11.43 -14.36
N GLY A 203 1.54 -12.42 -13.46
CA GLY A 203 2.83 -13.07 -13.23
C GLY A 203 3.96 -12.17 -12.73
N GLY A 204 3.63 -11.07 -12.04
CA GLY A 204 4.62 -10.10 -11.60
C GLY A 204 5.00 -9.07 -12.67
N GLN A 205 4.24 -8.95 -13.74
CA GLN A 205 4.44 -8.01 -14.82
C GLN A 205 3.18 -7.16 -15.05
N ILE A 206 3.39 -5.92 -15.47
CA ILE A 206 2.36 -5.03 -16.00
C ILE A 206 2.74 -4.72 -17.45
N VAL A 207 1.82 -4.87 -18.37
CA VAL A 207 1.95 -4.40 -19.75
C VAL A 207 0.90 -3.32 -19.97
N VAL A 208 1.34 -2.16 -20.44
CA VAL A 208 0.45 -1.07 -20.87
C VAL A 208 0.74 -0.77 -22.32
N ARG A 209 -0.29 -0.74 -23.16
CA ARG A 209 -0.13 -0.37 -24.58
C ARG A 209 -1.23 0.58 -25.02
N ASP A 210 -0.96 1.43 -25.98
CA ASP A 210 -1.96 2.35 -26.53
C ASP A 210 -1.76 2.51 -28.04
N ASP A 211 -2.74 3.14 -28.70
CA ASP A 211 -2.73 3.41 -30.13
C ASP A 211 -2.45 4.90 -30.45
N ASP A 212 -2.44 5.27 -31.73
CA ASP A 212 -2.15 6.64 -32.17
C ASP A 212 -3.19 7.68 -31.75
N ARG A 213 -4.35 7.26 -31.24
CA ARG A 213 -5.40 8.13 -30.68
C ARG A 213 -5.19 8.40 -29.20
N GLY A 214 -4.33 7.61 -28.54
CA GLY A 214 -3.85 7.79 -27.19
C GLY A 214 -3.22 9.14 -26.90
N HIS A 215 -3.27 9.58 -25.64
CA HIS A 215 -2.64 10.82 -25.19
C HIS A 215 -1.13 10.85 -25.49
N HIS A 216 -0.48 9.70 -25.34
CA HIS A 216 0.95 9.51 -25.62
C HIS A 216 1.24 8.91 -27.00
N ARG A 217 0.23 8.80 -27.88
CA ARG A 217 0.30 8.05 -29.16
C ARG A 217 0.58 6.56 -28.95
N ALA A 218 0.88 5.85 -30.03
CA ALA A 218 1.19 4.43 -29.95
C ALA A 218 2.44 4.17 -29.11
N PHE A 219 2.29 3.36 -28.06
CA PHE A 219 3.38 2.87 -27.23
C PHE A 219 3.05 1.48 -26.67
N GLU A 220 4.07 0.77 -26.22
CA GLU A 220 3.94 -0.41 -25.37
C GLU A 220 5.04 -0.37 -24.32
N ALA A 221 4.65 -0.40 -23.04
CA ALA A 221 5.52 -0.42 -21.89
C ALA A 221 5.33 -1.74 -21.14
N THR A 222 6.42 -2.46 -20.91
CA THR A 222 6.46 -3.62 -20.02
C THR A 222 7.15 -3.22 -18.73
N LEU A 223 6.50 -3.49 -17.60
CA LEU A 223 6.99 -3.16 -16.27
C LEU A 223 7.08 -4.42 -15.42
N GLN A 224 8.21 -4.63 -14.77
CA GLN A 224 8.41 -5.71 -13.80
C GLN A 224 8.02 -5.22 -12.41
N LEU A 225 7.10 -5.91 -11.73
CA LEU A 225 6.77 -5.62 -10.34
C LEU A 225 8.00 -5.80 -9.45
N GLU A 226 8.24 -4.84 -8.58
CA GLU A 226 9.23 -4.99 -7.52
C GLU A 226 8.65 -5.89 -6.43
N SER A 227 9.46 -6.82 -5.91
CA SER A 227 9.06 -7.64 -4.77
C SER A 227 8.72 -6.74 -3.59
N PRO A 228 7.65 -7.04 -2.83
CA PRO A 228 7.32 -6.32 -1.61
C PRO A 228 8.44 -6.44 -0.56
#